data_AF-A0AAJ0PV60-F1
#
_entry.id   AF-A0AAJ0PV60-F1
#
_cell.length_a   1.000
_cell.length_b   1.000
_cell.length_c   1.000
_cell.angle_alpha   90.00
_cell.angle_beta   90.00
_cell.angle_gamma   90.00
#
_symmetry.space_group_name_H-M   'P 1'
#
loop_
_entity.id
_entity.type
_entity.pdbx_description
1 polymer ?
#
loop_
_entity_poly.entity_id
_entity_poly.type
_entity_poly.pdbx_seq_one_letter_code
_entity_poly.pdbx_strand_id
1 'polypeptide(L)'
;MSFDPDSKLNTSGGTVGGRLALSKQGWQADFQLRNWREGQDVSTYFRARDGGGLEIINNAYNFVTWSVDDYGTMFMRGQQMLNTDGNLWCAYRGSWMSGILDDLYNRDNGKANAGATCQPYDFAEFGPIKSNGGNGPHQVDAPDTWIMKGVRCGGWVGPAGDSIGALYIRCVRLRNQ
;
A
#
# COMPACT_ATOMS: atom_id res chain seq x y z
N MET A 1 -14.54 13.58 60.75
CA MET A 1 -13.20 13.02 60.44
C MET A 1 -12.50 14.09 59.61
N SER A 2 -11.45 14.73 60.15
CA SER A 2 -10.74 15.81 59.45
C SER A 2 -9.82 15.21 58.41
N PHE A 3 -9.92 15.66 57.17
CA PHE A 3 -8.94 15.34 56.14
C PHE A 3 -7.62 16.04 56.50
N ASP A 4 -6.53 15.29 56.62
CA ASP A 4 -5.18 15.81 56.77
C ASP A 4 -4.42 15.60 55.45
N PRO A 5 -4.26 16.64 54.62
CA PRO A 5 -3.61 16.55 53.32
C PRO A 5 -2.11 16.28 53.43
N ASP A 6 -1.46 16.72 54.51
CA ASP A 6 0.00 16.77 54.62
C ASP A 6 0.60 15.37 54.88
N SER A 7 -0.15 14.47 55.52
CA SER A 7 0.26 13.08 55.71
C SER A 7 -0.07 12.15 54.54
N LYS A 8 -0.76 12.64 53.51
CA LYS A 8 -1.31 11.82 52.40
C LYS A 8 -0.80 12.19 51.02
N LEU A 9 -0.12 13.32 50.86
CA LEU A 9 0.48 13.76 49.60
C LEU A 9 1.96 14.06 49.81
N ASN A 10 2.83 13.21 49.26
CA ASN A 10 4.26 13.50 49.23
C ASN A 10 4.53 14.57 48.16
N THR A 11 4.90 15.78 48.61
CA THR A 11 5.19 16.93 47.76
C THR A 11 6.66 17.06 47.36
N SER A 12 7.56 16.28 47.97
CA SER A 12 9.00 16.28 47.69
C SER A 12 9.44 15.18 46.71
N GLY A 13 8.50 14.37 46.23
CA GLY A 13 8.75 13.25 45.34
C GLY A 13 9.07 11.95 46.09
N GLY A 14 8.65 10.82 45.54
CA GLY A 14 8.87 9.50 46.13
C GLY A 14 8.35 8.37 45.25
N THR A 15 8.67 7.14 45.61
CA THR A 15 8.22 5.93 44.90
C THR A 15 6.93 5.40 45.51
N VAL A 16 5.91 5.18 44.68
CA VAL A 16 4.73 4.39 45.07
C VAL A 16 5.04 2.92 44.79
N GLY A 17 5.04 2.09 45.84
CA GLY A 17 5.12 0.63 45.70
C GLY A 17 3.76 0.00 45.38
N GLY A 18 3.75 -1.12 44.66
CA GLY A 18 2.52 -1.84 44.32
C GLY A 18 1.70 -1.21 43.18
N ARG A 19 0.38 -1.42 43.19
CA ARG A 19 -0.55 -0.89 42.16
C ARG A 19 -1.20 0.41 42.66
N LEU A 20 -1.11 1.47 41.87
CA LEU A 20 -1.88 2.70 42.06
C LEU A 20 -3.30 2.52 41.49
N ALA A 21 -4.33 2.83 42.27
CA ALA A 21 -5.72 2.84 41.83
C ALA A 21 -6.34 4.22 42.05
N LEU A 22 -6.85 4.82 40.97
CA LEU A 22 -7.60 6.08 40.98
C LEU A 22 -9.08 5.73 40.72
N SER A 23 -9.90 5.62 41.76
CA SER A 23 -11.30 5.19 41.61
C SER A 23 -12.24 5.80 42.65
N LYS A 24 -13.50 5.99 42.22
CA LYS A 24 -14.65 6.47 42.99
C LYS A 24 -15.91 6.12 42.19
N GLN A 25 -17.01 5.82 42.87
CA GLN A 25 -18.28 5.60 42.19
C GLN A 25 -18.83 6.93 41.62
N GLY A 26 -19.35 6.89 40.39
CA GLY A 26 -20.01 8.03 39.74
C GLY A 26 -19.07 9.07 39.12
N TRP A 27 -17.77 8.77 38.98
CA TRP A 27 -16.81 9.61 38.26
C TRP A 27 -16.11 8.83 37.15
N GLN A 28 -15.48 9.55 36.23
CA GLN A 28 -14.56 8.98 35.25
C GLN A 28 -13.15 9.37 35.69
N ALA A 29 -12.34 8.40 36.11
CA ALA A 29 -11.04 8.68 36.68
C ALA A 29 -10.08 9.25 35.63
N ASP A 30 -9.41 10.35 35.96
CA ASP A 30 -8.39 10.98 35.13
C ASP A 30 -7.14 11.37 35.92
N PHE A 31 -6.01 11.37 35.22
CA PHE A 31 -4.72 11.84 35.72
C PHE A 31 -4.26 13.02 34.85
N GLN A 32 -4.23 14.21 35.45
CA GLN A 32 -3.82 15.45 34.78
C GLN A 32 -2.30 15.62 34.84
N LEU A 33 -1.70 15.90 33.68
CA LEU A 33 -0.35 16.41 33.52
C LEU A 33 -0.40 17.88 33.11
N ARG A 34 -0.12 18.79 34.04
CA ARG A 34 -0.11 20.25 33.79
C ARG A 34 1.31 20.75 33.57
N ASN A 35 1.51 21.55 32.53
CA ASN A 35 2.71 22.36 32.32
C ASN A 35 2.41 23.80 32.74
N TRP A 36 3.02 24.24 33.84
CA TRP A 36 2.86 25.56 34.41
C TRP A 36 4.18 26.35 34.49
N ARG A 37 5.06 26.17 33.49
CA ARG A 37 6.21 27.05 33.33
C ARG A 37 5.77 28.46 32.96
N GLU A 38 6.63 29.46 33.16
CA GLU A 38 6.33 30.84 32.77
C GLU A 38 5.89 30.94 31.30
N GLY A 39 4.75 31.60 31.06
CA GLY A 39 4.13 31.68 29.73
C GLY A 39 3.40 30.41 29.26
N GLN A 40 3.24 29.39 30.12
CA GLN A 40 2.50 28.17 29.84
C GLN A 40 1.41 27.93 30.90
N ASP A 41 0.21 27.59 30.42
CA ASP A 41 -0.84 27.02 31.25
C ASP A 41 -1.64 26.03 30.42
N VAL A 42 -1.08 24.84 30.25
CA VAL A 42 -1.65 23.79 29.40
C VAL A 42 -1.61 22.45 30.11
N SER A 43 -2.64 21.63 29.88
CA SER A 43 -2.75 20.30 30.46
C SER A 43 -3.02 19.22 29.41
N THR A 44 -2.55 18.03 29.70
CA THR A 44 -2.95 16.77 29.03
C THR A 44 -3.53 15.86 30.11
N TYR A 45 -4.50 15.02 29.74
CA TYR A 45 -5.15 14.11 30.68
C TYR A 45 -5.06 12.68 30.16
N PHE A 46 -4.84 11.74 31.08
CA PHE A 46 -5.02 10.31 30.87
C PHE A 46 -6.29 9.88 31.58
N ARG A 47 -7.31 9.44 30.85
CA ARG A 47 -8.63 9.16 31.41
C ARG A 47 -9.06 7.73 31.14
N ALA A 48 -9.71 7.10 32.12
CA ALA A 48 -10.35 5.80 31.94
C ALA A 48 -11.56 5.95 31.01
N ARG A 49 -11.61 5.22 29.89
CA ARG A 49 -12.70 5.32 28.91
C ARG A 49 -13.98 4.60 29.39
N ASP A 50 -15.13 5.12 28.99
CA ASP A 50 -16.38 4.36 29.08
C ASP A 50 -16.29 3.06 28.26
N GLY A 51 -16.66 1.93 28.87
CA GLY A 51 -16.50 0.60 28.28
C GLY A 51 -15.08 0.04 28.31
N GLY A 52 -14.15 0.68 29.05
CA GLY A 52 -12.78 0.19 29.26
C GLY A 52 -11.75 0.78 28.29
N GLY A 53 -10.49 0.81 28.73
CA GLY A 53 -9.35 1.40 27.99
C GLY A 53 -8.93 2.78 28.49
N LEU A 54 -8.17 3.50 27.65
CA LEU A 54 -7.52 4.78 27.96
C LEU A 54 -7.89 5.86 26.93
N GLU A 55 -8.04 7.09 27.38
CA GLU A 55 -8.11 8.27 26.53
C GLU A 55 -6.92 9.17 26.83
N ILE A 56 -6.25 9.64 25.78
CA ILE A 56 -5.23 10.68 25.86
C ILE A 56 -5.87 11.97 25.36
N ILE A 57 -6.07 12.93 26.26
CA ILE A 57 -6.86 14.14 26.03
C ILE A 57 -5.93 15.36 26.05
N ASN A 58 -5.97 16.19 25.02
CA ASN A 58 -5.17 17.41 24.94
C ASN A 58 -5.84 18.60 25.67
N ASN A 59 -5.14 19.75 25.70
CA ASN A 59 -5.61 20.96 26.38
C ASN A 59 -6.93 21.54 25.83
N ALA A 60 -7.26 21.24 24.56
CA ALA A 60 -8.50 21.65 23.92
C ALA A 60 -9.63 20.62 24.09
N TYR A 61 -9.45 19.62 24.97
CA TYR A 61 -10.38 18.52 25.20
C TYR A 61 -10.65 17.63 23.97
N ASN A 62 -9.76 17.66 22.97
CA ASN A 62 -9.72 16.66 21.92
C ASN A 62 -8.96 15.42 22.41
N PHE A 63 -9.42 14.24 22.02
CA PHE A 63 -8.86 12.99 22.52
C PHE A 63 -8.58 11.98 21.42
N VAL A 64 -7.55 11.18 21.65
CA VAL A 64 -7.35 9.91 20.97
C VAL A 64 -7.76 8.82 21.95
N THR A 65 -8.75 8.02 21.59
CA THR A 65 -9.09 6.83 22.38
C THR A 65 -8.13 5.72 22.00
N TRP A 66 -7.66 4.99 23.00
CA TRP A 66 -6.89 3.77 22.84
C TRP A 66 -7.48 2.69 23.74
N SER A 67 -7.82 1.54 23.17
CA SER A 67 -8.28 0.39 23.95
C SER A 67 -7.67 -0.88 23.41
N VAL A 68 -7.54 -1.86 24.30
CA VAL A 68 -7.12 -3.23 23.99
C VAL A 68 -8.25 -4.14 24.46
N ASP A 69 -8.72 -5.02 23.60
CA ASP A 69 -9.70 -6.04 24.00
C ASP A 69 -9.02 -7.19 24.76
N ASP A 70 -9.83 -8.12 25.27
CA ASP A 70 -9.33 -9.27 26.02
C ASP A 70 -8.42 -10.20 25.20
N TYR A 71 -8.47 -10.09 23.87
CA TYR A 71 -7.63 -10.86 22.95
C TYR A 71 -6.32 -10.15 22.59
N GLY A 72 -6.14 -8.89 22.98
CA GLY A 72 -4.93 -8.11 22.69
C GLY A 72 -5.03 -7.24 21.43
N THR A 73 -6.20 -7.12 20.82
CA THR A 73 -6.43 -6.28 19.63
C THR A 73 -6.46 -4.81 20.02
N MET A 74 -5.70 -3.97 19.32
CA MET A 74 -5.66 -2.53 19.59
C MET A 74 -6.68 -1.77 18.74
N PHE A 75 -7.44 -0.90 19.40
CA PHE A 75 -8.40 0.01 18.77
C PHE A 75 -8.01 1.46 18.98
N MET A 76 -8.16 2.28 17.95
CA MET A 76 -8.11 3.75 18.05
C MET A 76 -9.35 4.36 17.45
N ARG A 77 -9.95 5.33 18.16
CA ARG A 77 -11.23 5.97 17.79
C ARG A 77 -12.35 5.00 17.38
N GLY A 78 -12.43 3.85 18.05
CA GLY A 78 -13.42 2.82 17.77
C GLY A 78 -13.16 1.97 16.52
N GLN A 79 -12.01 2.15 15.87
CA GLN A 79 -11.58 1.31 14.75
C GLN A 79 -10.48 0.35 15.19
N GLN A 80 -10.56 -0.88 14.69
CA GLN A 80 -9.50 -1.88 14.83
C GLN A 80 -8.29 -1.39 14.05
N MET A 81 -7.14 -1.24 14.72
CA MET A 81 -5.94 -0.68 14.10
C MET A 81 -4.82 -1.71 13.99
N LEU A 82 -4.58 -2.50 15.04
CA LEU A 82 -3.54 -3.51 15.06
C LEU A 82 -4.11 -4.82 15.58
N ASN A 83 -3.92 -5.89 14.81
CA ASN A 83 -4.24 -7.24 15.20
C ASN A 83 -3.12 -7.89 15.99
N THR A 84 -3.47 -8.96 16.69
CA THR A 84 -2.54 -9.79 17.46
C THR A 84 -1.50 -10.50 16.61
N ASP A 85 -1.74 -10.66 15.31
CA ASP A 85 -0.80 -11.17 14.31
C ASP A 85 0.16 -10.09 13.78
N GLY A 86 0.04 -8.84 14.23
CA GLY A 86 0.85 -7.70 13.79
C GLY A 86 0.32 -7.01 12.53
N ASN A 87 -0.82 -7.43 11.99
CA ASN A 87 -1.41 -6.78 10.80
C ASN A 87 -2.07 -5.44 11.15
N LEU A 88 -1.82 -4.43 10.31
CA LEU A 88 -2.25 -3.04 10.51
C LEU A 88 -3.42 -2.69 9.59
N TRP A 89 -4.50 -2.14 10.15
CA TRP A 89 -5.59 -1.59 9.37
C TRP A 89 -5.20 -0.22 8.80
N CYS A 90 -5.25 -0.09 7.49
CA CYS A 90 -4.99 1.17 6.79
C CYS A 90 -6.33 1.84 6.45
N ALA A 91 -6.90 2.59 7.40
CA ALA A 91 -8.22 3.21 7.25
C ALA A 91 -8.35 4.12 6.02
N TYR A 92 -7.29 4.84 5.64
CA TYR A 92 -7.26 5.68 4.43
C TYR A 92 -7.41 4.89 3.12
N ARG A 93 -7.15 3.56 3.17
CA ARG A 93 -7.28 2.65 2.04
C ARG A 93 -8.48 1.70 2.19
N GLY A 94 -9.08 1.62 3.38
CA GLY A 94 -10.15 0.68 3.69
C GLY A 94 -9.70 -0.79 3.58
N SER A 95 -8.43 -1.09 3.89
CA SER A 95 -7.86 -2.43 3.76
C SER A 95 -6.81 -2.69 4.83
N TRP A 96 -6.58 -3.98 5.14
CA TRP A 96 -5.43 -4.43 5.89
C TRP A 96 -4.14 -4.25 5.10
N MET A 97 -3.04 -3.98 5.80
CA MET A 97 -1.71 -3.82 5.22
C MET A 97 -1.29 -5.06 4.44
N SER A 98 -1.55 -6.26 4.98
CA SER A 98 -1.27 -7.51 4.27
C SER A 98 -1.95 -7.56 2.88
N GLY A 99 -3.24 -7.22 2.79
CA GLY A 99 -3.96 -7.21 1.51
C GLY A 99 -3.45 -6.14 0.54
N ILE A 100 -2.96 -5.00 1.05
CA ILE A 100 -2.31 -3.98 0.23
C ILE A 100 -0.99 -4.50 -0.34
N LEU A 101 -0.19 -5.17 0.50
CA LEU A 101 1.07 -5.78 0.09
C LEU A 101 0.83 -6.90 -0.92
N ASP A 102 -0.18 -7.75 -0.71
CA ASP A 102 -0.55 -8.81 -1.64
C ASP A 102 -0.95 -8.25 -3.01
N ASP A 103 -1.77 -7.19 -3.07
CA ASP A 103 -2.13 -6.52 -4.32
C ASP A 103 -0.89 -5.94 -5.03
N LEU A 104 0.04 -5.34 -4.27
CA LEU A 104 1.29 -4.80 -4.83
C LEU A 104 2.18 -5.92 -5.39
N TYR A 105 2.43 -6.97 -4.60
CA TYR A 105 3.25 -8.09 -5.03
C TYR A 105 2.63 -8.85 -6.20
N ASN A 106 1.31 -9.01 -6.24
CA ASN A 106 0.65 -9.66 -7.37
C ASN A 106 0.75 -8.82 -8.65
N ARG A 107 0.68 -7.49 -8.56
CA ARG A 107 0.89 -6.61 -9.72
C ARG A 107 2.32 -6.61 -10.24
N ASP A 108 3.30 -6.80 -9.36
CA ASP A 108 4.71 -6.82 -9.73
C ASP A 108 5.16 -8.21 -10.20
N ASN A 109 4.70 -9.29 -9.56
CA ASN A 109 5.04 -10.66 -9.93
C ASN A 109 4.40 -11.11 -11.25
N GLY A 110 3.29 -10.49 -11.67
CA GLY A 110 2.70 -10.77 -12.99
C GLY A 110 3.48 -10.13 -14.14
N LYS A 111 4.22 -9.04 -13.90
CA LYS A 111 4.84 -8.28 -14.98
C LYS A 111 6.17 -8.87 -15.41
N ALA A 112 6.34 -9.03 -16.72
CA ALA A 112 7.62 -9.21 -17.37
C ALA A 112 8.58 -8.08 -16.98
N ASN A 113 9.65 -8.45 -16.27
CA ASN A 113 10.73 -7.58 -15.84
C ASN A 113 11.94 -7.68 -16.79
N ALA A 114 13.03 -6.97 -16.50
CA ALA A 114 14.24 -6.99 -17.33
C ALA A 114 14.72 -8.43 -17.62
N GLY A 115 14.83 -8.78 -18.90
CA GLY A 115 15.22 -10.12 -19.35
C GLY A 115 14.09 -11.14 -19.43
N ALA A 116 12.86 -10.81 -19.02
CA ALA A 116 11.71 -11.70 -19.14
C ALA A 116 11.20 -11.78 -20.59
N THR A 117 10.62 -12.94 -20.94
CA THR A 117 10.02 -13.18 -22.25
C THR A 117 8.52 -12.92 -22.21
N CYS A 118 8.08 -11.90 -22.95
CA CYS A 118 6.67 -11.59 -23.12
C CYS A 118 5.99 -12.58 -24.09
N GLN A 119 4.70 -12.87 -23.86
CA GLN A 119 3.95 -13.79 -24.72
C GLN A 119 3.49 -13.10 -26.01
N PRO A 120 3.60 -13.78 -27.16
CA PRO A 120 3.00 -13.30 -28.40
C PRO A 120 1.46 -13.37 -28.29
N TYR A 121 0.75 -12.33 -28.74
CA TYR A 121 -0.72 -12.33 -28.65
C TYR A 121 -1.46 -11.92 -29.92
N ASP A 122 -0.77 -11.30 -30.87
CA ASP A 122 -1.37 -10.88 -32.13
C ASP A 122 -0.37 -11.04 -33.26
N PHE A 123 -0.86 -11.42 -34.44
CA PHE A 123 -0.04 -11.78 -35.59
C PHE A 123 -0.57 -11.09 -36.83
N ALA A 124 0.34 -10.44 -37.56
CA ALA A 124 0.02 -9.77 -38.81
C ALA A 124 1.13 -9.96 -39.82
N GLU A 125 0.80 -9.68 -41.07
CA GLU A 125 1.74 -9.67 -42.17
C GLU A 125 1.62 -8.34 -42.91
N PHE A 126 2.77 -7.75 -43.23
CA PHE A 126 2.85 -6.50 -43.97
C PHE A 126 3.68 -6.71 -45.23
N GLY A 127 3.25 -6.10 -46.34
CA GLY A 127 3.95 -6.18 -47.62
C GLY A 127 3.02 -5.92 -48.81
N PRO A 128 3.47 -6.24 -50.03
CA PRO A 128 4.76 -6.86 -50.38
C PRO A 128 5.92 -5.87 -50.56
N ILE A 129 7.16 -6.30 -50.28
CA ILE A 129 8.37 -5.80 -50.95
C ILE A 129 8.51 -6.57 -52.27
N LYS A 130 8.69 -5.89 -53.40
CA LYS A 130 8.86 -6.55 -54.71
C LYS A 130 10.29 -6.40 -55.25
N SER A 131 10.83 -7.49 -55.83
CA SER A 131 12.09 -7.47 -56.58
C SER A 131 11.82 -7.12 -58.05
N ASN A 132 12.83 -6.56 -58.72
CA ASN A 132 12.66 -5.65 -59.85
C ASN A 132 12.12 -6.33 -61.13
N GLY A 133 11.05 -5.75 -61.70
CA GLY A 133 10.33 -6.24 -62.90
C GLY A 133 8.86 -5.77 -62.94
N GLY A 134 8.30 -5.40 -61.79
CA GLY A 134 6.99 -4.75 -61.67
C GLY A 134 7.06 -3.52 -60.77
N ASN A 135 6.49 -2.42 -61.25
CA ASN A 135 6.33 -1.16 -60.51
C ASN A 135 5.67 -1.41 -59.14
N GLY A 136 6.42 -1.36 -58.03
CA GLY A 136 5.92 -1.73 -56.71
C GLY A 136 6.81 -1.29 -55.55
N PRO A 137 6.30 -1.32 -54.31
CA PRO A 137 7.04 -0.84 -53.15
C PRO A 137 8.28 -1.69 -52.87
N HIS A 138 9.40 -1.01 -52.60
CA HIS A 138 10.70 -1.61 -52.26
C HIS A 138 11.00 -1.55 -50.75
N GLN A 139 10.03 -1.09 -49.96
CA GLN A 139 10.10 -1.01 -48.51
C GLN A 139 8.76 -1.43 -47.91
N VAL A 140 8.81 -1.97 -46.71
CA VAL A 140 7.62 -2.26 -45.92
C VAL A 140 7.93 -1.99 -44.46
N ASP A 141 7.05 -1.25 -43.81
CA ASP A 141 7.14 -0.93 -42.41
C ASP A 141 5.99 -1.61 -41.68
N ALA A 142 6.30 -2.21 -40.53
CA ALA A 142 5.26 -2.58 -39.58
C ALA A 142 4.96 -1.35 -38.71
N PRO A 143 3.70 -1.11 -38.32
CA PRO A 143 3.38 -0.03 -37.38
C PRO A 143 4.11 -0.20 -36.04
N ASP A 144 4.16 0.88 -35.27
CA ASP A 144 4.69 0.85 -33.90
C ASP A 144 4.08 -0.30 -33.09
N THR A 145 4.87 -0.87 -32.17
CA THR A 145 4.57 -2.04 -31.32
C THR A 145 4.66 -3.42 -31.99
N TRP A 146 4.81 -3.51 -33.31
CA TRP A 146 5.01 -4.78 -34.01
C TRP A 146 6.49 -5.18 -34.08
N ILE A 147 6.78 -6.44 -33.75
CA ILE A 147 8.12 -7.01 -33.82
C ILE A 147 8.16 -8.04 -34.94
N MET A 148 9.16 -7.93 -35.82
CA MET A 148 9.35 -8.87 -36.92
C MET A 148 9.73 -10.26 -36.38
N LYS A 149 8.94 -11.28 -36.73
CA LYS A 149 9.17 -12.69 -36.37
C LYS A 149 9.66 -13.55 -37.52
N GLY A 150 9.64 -13.04 -38.74
CA GLY A 150 10.13 -13.75 -39.92
C GLY A 150 9.77 -13.08 -41.23
N VAL A 151 10.19 -13.71 -42.32
CA VAL A 151 9.92 -13.29 -43.70
C VAL A 151 9.18 -14.41 -44.41
N ARG A 152 8.23 -14.04 -45.28
CA ARG A 152 7.61 -14.98 -46.22
C ARG A 152 7.90 -14.57 -47.65
N CYS A 153 8.26 -15.55 -48.47
CA CYS A 153 8.34 -15.40 -49.91
C CYS A 153 6.96 -15.68 -50.54
N GLY A 154 6.47 -14.74 -51.34
CA GLY A 154 5.34 -14.93 -52.25
C GLY A 154 5.84 -15.07 -53.69
N GLY A 155 5.38 -16.08 -54.41
CA GLY A 155 5.77 -16.29 -55.81
C GLY A 155 7.22 -16.75 -56.00
N TRP A 156 7.69 -17.73 -55.20
CA TRP A 156 8.96 -18.41 -55.45
C TRP A 156 8.83 -19.30 -56.69
N VAL A 157 9.60 -19.01 -57.74
CA VAL A 157 9.57 -19.74 -59.02
C VAL A 157 10.78 -20.65 -59.25
N GLY A 158 11.63 -20.82 -58.23
CA GLY A 158 12.83 -21.68 -58.30
C GLY A 158 14.11 -20.93 -58.71
N PRO A 159 15.23 -21.66 -58.89
CA PRO A 159 16.58 -21.09 -58.93
C PRO A 159 16.97 -20.34 -60.23
N ALA A 160 16.06 -20.12 -61.18
CA ALA A 160 16.38 -19.47 -62.45
C ALA A 160 15.81 -18.03 -62.54
N GLY A 161 16.70 -17.06 -62.78
CA GLY A 161 16.40 -15.74 -63.34
C GLY A 161 15.88 -14.68 -62.38
N ASP A 162 14.69 -14.90 -61.80
CA ASP A 162 13.98 -13.91 -60.97
C ASP A 162 13.40 -14.60 -59.73
N SER A 163 14.30 -14.92 -58.80
CA SER A 163 14.06 -15.96 -57.80
C SER A 163 13.05 -15.60 -56.70
N ILE A 164 12.66 -14.33 -56.50
CA ILE A 164 11.64 -13.95 -55.50
C ILE A 164 10.71 -12.87 -56.03
N GLY A 165 9.46 -13.21 -56.34
CA GLY A 165 8.46 -12.24 -56.86
C GLY A 165 7.95 -11.23 -55.81
N ALA A 166 7.86 -11.62 -54.54
CA ALA A 166 7.49 -10.74 -53.44
C ALA A 166 7.98 -11.27 -52.08
N LEU A 167 8.30 -10.35 -51.17
CA LEU A 167 8.59 -10.63 -49.76
C LEU A 167 7.57 -9.93 -48.86
N TYR A 168 7.25 -10.57 -47.75
CA TYR A 168 6.37 -10.01 -46.72
C TYR A 168 7.07 -10.13 -45.37
N ILE A 169 6.96 -9.11 -44.54
CA ILE A 169 7.39 -9.20 -43.14
C ILE A 169 6.24 -9.78 -42.32
N ARG A 170 6.54 -10.82 -41.55
CA ARG A 170 5.61 -11.40 -40.59
C ARG A 170 5.94 -10.84 -39.23
N CYS A 171 4.96 -10.26 -38.57
CA CYS A 171 5.15 -9.58 -37.31
C CYS A 171 4.26 -10.17 -36.22
N VAL A 172 4.62 -9.87 -34.98
CA VAL A 172 3.89 -10.22 -33.78
C VAL A 172 3.85 -9.04 -32.82
N ARG A 173 2.77 -8.88 -32.08
CA ARG A 173 2.76 -8.03 -30.89
C ARG A 173 2.96 -8.90 -29.65
N LEU A 174 3.79 -8.39 -28.74
CA LEU A 174 4.02 -9.01 -27.44
C LEU A 174 3.15 -8.32 -26.39
N ARG A 175 2.60 -9.10 -25.46
CA ARG A 175 1.91 -8.56 -24.29
C ARG A 175 2.63 -8.99 -23.03
N ASN A 176 2.66 -8.06 -22.09
CA ASN A 176 2.93 -8.37 -20.71
C ASN A 176 1.60 -8.83 -20.08
N GLN A 177 1.54 -10.05 -19.56
CA GLN A 177 0.31 -10.64 -19.00
C GLN A 177 0.35 -10.62 -17.49
#